data_AF-A0A022RJC5-F1
#
_entry.id   AF-A0A022RJC5-F1
#
_cell.length_a   1.000
_cell.length_b   1.000
_cell.length_c   1.000
_cell.angle_alpha   90.00
_cell.angle_beta   90.00
_cell.angle_gamma   90.00
#
_symmetry.space_group_name_H-M   'P 1'
#
loop_
_entity.id
_entity.type
_entity.pdbx_description
1 polymer ?
#
loop_
_entity_poly.entity_id
_entity_poly.type
_entity_poly.pdbx_seq_one_letter_code
_entity_poly.pdbx_strand_id
1 'polypeptide(L)'
;CALVMMKQDEEGQEFIERIEKRLHALSYHMRSYFWIDFQQLNDINRYKTEEYSHTAVNKFNVIPDSIPEWVFDFMPTRGGYFVGNVSPARMDFRWFALGNCVAILSSLASHEQACAIMDLIEGRWEELVGEMPMKICYPAIENHEWRIVTGCDPKNTRWSYHNGGSWPVLLWMVTAASIKTGRPQIARRAIDIAESRLGKDGWPEYYDGKLGRYIGKQARKNQTWSIAGYLVAKMMLEDPSNLGMISLEQDKQMKHVFKRCSSWTC
;
A
#
# COMPACT_ATOMS: atom_id res chain seq x y z
N CYS A 1 -9.44 -14.02 6.75
CA CYS A 1 -10.75 -14.44 6.19
C CYS A 1 -10.91 -15.96 6.23
N ALA A 2 -10.00 -16.76 5.64
CA ALA A 2 -10.13 -18.22 5.59
C ALA A 2 -10.45 -18.86 6.95
N LEU A 3 -9.69 -18.51 8.01
CA LEU A 3 -9.92 -19.01 9.37
C LEU A 3 -11.36 -18.82 9.89
N VAL A 4 -12.04 -17.73 9.48
CA VAL A 4 -13.40 -17.41 9.94
C VAL A 4 -14.45 -18.35 9.33
N MET A 5 -14.16 -18.93 8.17
CA MET A 5 -15.10 -19.77 7.41
C MET A 5 -14.71 -21.25 7.40
N MET A 6 -13.58 -21.60 8.02
CA MET A 6 -13.05 -22.97 8.02
C MET A 6 -13.82 -23.88 8.99
N LYS A 7 -14.09 -25.11 8.54
CA LYS A 7 -14.66 -26.16 9.37
C LYS A 7 -13.62 -26.63 10.39
N GLN A 8 -14.10 -27.10 11.54
CA GLN A 8 -13.28 -27.54 12.67
C GLN A 8 -13.15 -29.08 12.71
N ASP A 9 -13.16 -29.73 11.54
CA ASP A 9 -12.89 -31.16 11.38
C ASP A 9 -11.37 -31.45 11.35
N GLU A 10 -10.98 -32.73 11.35
CA GLU A 10 -9.56 -33.12 11.45
C GLU A 10 -8.70 -32.53 10.33
N GLU A 11 -9.17 -32.56 9.08
CA GLU A 11 -8.50 -31.91 7.94
C GLU A 11 -8.45 -30.38 8.12
N GLY A 12 -9.56 -29.78 8.59
CA GLY A 12 -9.64 -28.36 8.89
C GLY A 12 -8.63 -27.90 9.94
N GLN A 13 -8.39 -28.68 11.00
CA GLN A 13 -7.42 -28.35 12.04
C GLN A 13 -5.99 -28.26 11.50
N GLU A 14 -5.57 -29.20 10.64
CA GLU A 14 -4.23 -29.15 10.03
C GLU A 14 -4.04 -27.86 9.22
N PHE A 15 -5.06 -27.46 8.46
CA PHE A 15 -5.00 -26.21 7.69
C PHE A 15 -5.03 -24.97 8.60
N ILE A 16 -5.81 -24.97 9.68
CA ILE A 16 -5.86 -23.87 10.66
C ILE A 16 -4.45 -23.62 11.22
N GLU A 17 -3.78 -24.66 11.72
CA GLU A 17 -2.43 -24.54 12.30
C GLU A 17 -1.42 -23.98 11.28
N ARG A 18 -1.49 -24.46 10.04
CA ARG A 18 -0.61 -23.98 8.95
C ARG A 18 -0.88 -22.52 8.59
N ILE A 19 -2.16 -22.12 8.56
CA ILE A 19 -2.57 -20.75 8.29
C ILE A 19 -2.08 -19.83 9.41
N GLU A 20 -2.30 -20.19 10.68
CA GLU A 20 -1.87 -19.40 11.84
C GLU A 20 -0.35 -19.21 11.86
N LYS A 21 0.42 -20.29 11.67
CA LYS A 21 1.88 -20.23 11.59
C LYS A 21 2.35 -19.29 10.48
N ARG A 22 1.71 -19.34 9.30
CA ARG A 22 2.03 -18.45 8.18
C ARG A 22 1.62 -17.01 8.46
N LEU A 23 0.46 -16.76 9.07
CA LEU A 23 -0.01 -15.43 9.43
C LEU A 23 0.95 -14.75 10.41
N HIS A 24 1.45 -15.48 11.41
CA HIS A 24 2.44 -14.96 12.35
C HIS A 24 3.73 -14.55 11.64
N ALA A 25 4.31 -15.46 10.84
CA ALA A 25 5.55 -15.19 10.11
C ALA A 25 5.39 -14.04 9.10
N LEU A 26 4.28 -14.02 8.36
CA LEU A 26 3.98 -12.98 7.37
C LEU A 26 3.83 -11.62 8.05
N SER A 27 3.08 -11.56 9.16
CA SER A 27 2.86 -10.29 9.87
C SER A 27 4.14 -9.70 10.41
N TYR A 28 5.00 -10.53 11.02
CA TYR A 28 6.33 -10.09 11.44
C TYR A 28 7.17 -9.60 10.25
N HIS A 29 7.21 -10.38 9.16
CA HIS A 29 8.02 -10.04 8.00
C HIS A 29 7.58 -8.71 7.36
N MET A 30 6.27 -8.54 7.13
CA MET A 30 5.74 -7.33 6.51
C MET A 30 5.95 -6.11 7.41
N ARG A 31 5.61 -6.19 8.70
CA ARG A 31 5.72 -5.06 9.64
C ARG A 31 7.17 -4.64 9.88
N SER A 32 8.11 -5.58 9.86
CA SER A 32 9.51 -5.30 10.15
C SER A 32 10.31 -4.87 8.92
N TYR A 33 10.05 -5.46 7.75
CA TYR A 33 10.92 -5.31 6.58
C TYR A 33 10.30 -4.55 5.42
N PHE A 34 8.97 -4.57 5.28
CA PHE A 34 8.31 -3.79 4.25
C PHE A 34 7.95 -2.38 4.72
N TRP A 35 7.86 -2.16 6.03
CA TRP A 35 7.53 -0.85 6.57
C TRP A 35 8.67 0.14 6.38
N ILE A 36 8.34 1.33 5.87
CA ILE A 36 9.25 2.47 5.78
C ILE A 36 8.57 3.73 6.29
N ASP A 37 9.29 4.47 7.13
CA ASP A 37 8.98 5.82 7.58
C ASP A 37 10.30 6.62 7.61
N PHE A 38 10.25 7.87 8.08
CA PHE A 38 11.44 8.72 8.15
C PHE A 38 12.58 8.12 8.97
N GLN A 39 12.27 7.44 10.09
CA GLN A 39 13.30 6.85 10.94
C GLN A 39 13.92 5.62 10.24
N GLN A 40 13.09 4.73 9.71
CA GLN A 40 13.57 3.55 9.00
C GLN A 40 14.37 3.90 7.74
N LEU A 41 13.96 4.94 7.00
CA LEU A 41 14.73 5.43 5.86
C LEU A 41 16.12 5.95 6.29
N ASN A 42 16.20 6.67 7.41
CA ASN A 42 17.49 7.11 7.96
C ASN A 42 18.39 5.93 8.36
N ASP A 43 17.80 4.87 8.93
CA ASP A 43 18.54 3.68 9.32
C ASP A 43 19.04 2.89 8.10
N ILE A 44 18.18 2.69 7.09
CA ILE A 44 18.54 2.01 5.83
C ILE A 44 19.64 2.78 5.08
N ASN A 45 19.56 4.12 5.05
CA ASN A 45 20.58 4.98 4.44
C ASN A 45 21.97 4.84 5.11
N ARG A 46 22.02 4.27 6.32
CA ARG A 46 23.25 4.07 7.10
C ARG A 46 23.64 2.60 7.22
N TYR A 47 23.00 1.71 6.47
CA TYR A 47 23.33 0.29 6.50
C TYR A 47 24.79 0.04 6.10
N LYS A 48 25.38 -0.95 6.77
CA LYS A 48 26.58 -1.60 6.27
C LYS A 48 26.17 -2.69 5.28
N THR A 49 27.02 -2.92 4.30
CA THR A 49 26.85 -3.98 3.29
C THR A 49 27.68 -5.20 3.66
N GLU A 50 27.42 -6.32 2.97
CA GLU A 50 28.19 -7.57 3.10
C GLU A 50 28.12 -8.19 4.51
N GLU A 51 27.03 -7.94 5.24
CA GLU A 51 26.82 -8.54 6.56
C GLU A 51 26.48 -10.04 6.42
N TYR A 52 27.36 -10.91 6.91
CA TYR A 52 27.16 -12.35 6.93
C TYR A 52 26.98 -12.87 8.36
N SER A 53 25.75 -12.76 8.90
CA SER A 53 25.41 -13.27 10.23
C SER A 53 23.89 -13.39 10.44
N HIS A 54 23.45 -14.30 11.31
CA HIS A 54 22.08 -14.33 11.81
C HIS A 54 21.69 -13.06 12.59
N THR A 55 22.67 -12.30 13.08
CA THR A 55 22.47 -11.02 13.80
C THR A 55 22.62 -9.79 12.90
N ALA A 56 22.79 -9.96 11.58
CA ALA A 56 22.89 -8.85 10.63
C ALA A 56 21.69 -7.89 10.75
N VAL A 57 21.94 -6.58 10.66
CA VAL A 57 20.91 -5.54 10.58
C VAL A 57 20.39 -5.46 9.15
N ASN A 58 21.29 -5.41 8.16
CA ASN A 58 20.94 -5.35 6.76
C ASN A 58 20.63 -6.75 6.19
N LYS A 59 19.49 -7.32 6.60
CA LYS A 59 19.10 -8.71 6.27
C LYS A 59 19.06 -9.04 4.78
N PHE A 60 18.81 -8.05 3.94
CA PHE A 60 18.66 -8.24 2.49
C PHE A 60 19.85 -7.72 1.69
N ASN A 61 20.91 -7.25 2.37
CA ASN A 61 22.07 -6.63 1.73
C ASN A 61 21.67 -5.50 0.75
N VAL A 62 20.74 -4.64 1.18
CA VAL A 62 20.35 -3.43 0.42
C VAL A 62 21.56 -2.49 0.39
N ILE A 63 21.90 -2.00 -0.80
CA ILE A 63 22.98 -1.04 -0.99
C ILE A 63 22.41 0.38 -0.75
N PRO A 64 22.88 1.13 0.27
CA PRO A 64 22.34 2.47 0.57
C PRO A 64 22.41 3.43 -0.63
N ASP A 65 23.50 3.40 -1.39
CA ASP A 65 23.69 4.24 -2.58
C ASP A 65 22.70 3.92 -3.72
N SER A 66 21.94 2.82 -3.62
CA SER A 66 20.90 2.47 -4.59
C SER A 66 19.51 2.98 -4.21
N ILE A 67 19.36 3.63 -3.05
CA ILE A 67 18.10 4.29 -2.67
C ILE A 67 17.84 5.46 -3.64
N PRO A 68 16.70 5.49 -4.34
CA PRO A 68 16.42 6.58 -5.27
C PRO A 68 16.27 7.93 -4.56
N GLU A 69 16.85 9.00 -5.14
CA GLU A 69 16.84 10.35 -4.55
C GLU A 69 15.44 10.84 -4.18
N TRP A 70 14.44 10.55 -5.02
CA TRP A 70 13.06 10.98 -4.80
C TRP A 70 12.48 10.48 -3.46
N VAL A 71 12.98 9.36 -2.92
CA VAL A 71 12.49 8.77 -1.67
C VAL A 71 12.76 9.72 -0.49
N PHE A 72 13.92 10.37 -0.47
CA PHE A 72 14.29 11.31 0.59
C PHE A 72 13.42 12.57 0.57
N ASP A 73 13.12 13.09 -0.62
CA ASP A 73 12.26 14.26 -0.78
C ASP A 73 10.78 13.95 -0.54
N PHE A 74 10.36 12.73 -0.89
CA PHE A 74 8.98 12.27 -0.74
C PHE A 74 8.64 11.86 0.69
N MET A 75 9.58 11.30 1.46
CA MET A 75 9.30 10.85 2.82
C MET A 75 9.02 12.05 3.76
N PRO A 76 7.80 12.21 4.30
CA PRO A 76 7.53 13.26 5.28
C PRO A 76 8.12 12.91 6.65
N THR A 77 8.30 13.90 7.52
CA THR A 77 8.70 13.66 8.93
C THR A 77 7.64 12.91 9.73
N ARG A 78 6.36 13.02 9.33
CA ARG A 78 5.23 12.27 9.87
C ARG A 78 4.53 11.51 8.76
N GLY A 79 4.54 10.19 8.87
CA GLY A 79 3.93 9.29 7.91
C GLY A 79 4.86 8.14 7.55
N GLY A 80 4.33 7.17 6.82
CA GLY A 80 5.07 6.00 6.37
C GLY A 80 4.18 5.09 5.53
N TYR A 81 4.76 4.06 4.92
CA TYR A 81 4.04 3.11 4.09
C TYR A 81 4.75 1.77 4.01
N PHE A 82 4.08 0.78 3.43
CA PHE A 82 4.73 -0.46 3.01
C PHE A 82 5.32 -0.30 1.61
N VAL A 83 6.63 -0.51 1.47
CA VAL A 83 7.35 -0.49 0.19
C VAL A 83 6.79 -1.51 -0.79
N GLY A 84 6.99 -1.28 -2.09
CA GLY A 84 6.44 -2.13 -3.14
C GLY A 84 7.03 -3.52 -3.20
N ASN A 85 8.31 -3.69 -2.85
CA ASN A 85 8.97 -4.99 -2.87
C ASN A 85 10.22 -5.04 -1.97
N VAL A 86 10.50 -6.21 -1.42
CA VAL A 86 11.72 -6.55 -0.69
C VAL A 86 12.19 -7.93 -1.15
N SER A 87 13.43 -8.01 -1.64
CA SER A 87 14.05 -9.25 -2.10
C SER A 87 15.57 -9.21 -1.87
N PRO A 88 16.30 -10.31 -2.09
CA PRO A 88 17.77 -10.30 -1.98
C PRO A 88 18.39 -9.17 -2.82
N ALA A 89 19.18 -8.33 -2.18
CA ALA A 89 19.87 -7.16 -2.73
C ALA A 89 18.98 -6.11 -3.43
N ARG A 90 17.65 -6.11 -3.20
CA ARG A 90 16.73 -5.19 -3.86
C ARG A 90 15.57 -4.79 -2.97
N MET A 91 15.30 -3.50 -2.94
CA MET A 91 14.09 -2.92 -2.35
C MET A 91 13.45 -1.97 -3.36
N ASP A 92 12.19 -2.19 -3.70
CA ASP A 92 11.42 -1.29 -4.55
C ASP A 92 10.66 -0.30 -3.66
N PHE A 93 11.22 0.90 -3.52
CA PHE A 93 10.69 1.94 -2.65
C PHE A 93 9.38 2.55 -3.14
N ARG A 94 8.88 2.23 -4.35
CA ARG A 94 7.63 2.83 -4.84
C ARG A 94 6.46 2.54 -3.89
N TRP A 95 5.62 3.54 -3.71
CA TRP A 95 4.37 3.42 -2.97
C TRP A 95 3.31 2.78 -3.87
N PHE A 96 2.53 1.83 -3.35
CA PHE A 96 1.43 1.18 -4.06
C PHE A 96 0.13 1.31 -3.26
N ALA A 97 -0.89 1.92 -3.88
CA ALA A 97 -2.15 2.27 -3.21
C ALA A 97 -2.89 1.05 -2.68
N LEU A 98 -3.13 0.06 -3.55
CA LEU A 98 -3.91 -1.12 -3.21
C LEU A 98 -3.27 -1.90 -2.05
N GLY A 99 -1.96 -2.09 -2.10
CA GLY A 99 -1.22 -2.83 -1.07
C GLY A 99 -1.33 -2.17 0.30
N ASN A 100 -1.15 -0.85 0.36
CA ASN A 100 -1.27 -0.10 1.61
C ASN A 100 -2.73 -0.06 2.13
N CYS A 101 -3.73 0.09 1.26
CA CYS A 101 -5.13 0.04 1.66
C CYS A 101 -5.51 -1.36 2.19
N VAL A 102 -5.13 -2.43 1.50
CA VAL A 102 -5.39 -3.82 1.94
C VAL A 102 -4.65 -4.13 3.24
N ALA A 103 -3.43 -3.60 3.43
CA ALA A 103 -2.70 -3.76 4.69
C ALA A 103 -3.46 -3.14 5.88
N ILE A 104 -4.10 -1.98 5.68
CA ILE A 104 -4.98 -1.36 6.67
C ILE A 104 -6.22 -2.22 6.90
N LEU A 105 -6.94 -2.60 5.84
CA LEU A 105 -8.23 -3.29 5.91
C LEU A 105 -8.11 -4.70 6.51
N SER A 106 -7.05 -5.42 6.18
CA SER A 106 -6.78 -6.76 6.72
C SER A 106 -6.22 -6.75 8.15
N SER A 107 -5.97 -5.57 8.73
CA SER A 107 -5.25 -5.41 10.01
C SER A 107 -3.82 -5.97 10.02
N LEU A 108 -3.22 -6.11 8.83
CA LEU A 108 -1.79 -6.36 8.69
C LEU A 108 -0.99 -5.17 9.21
N ALA A 109 -1.37 -3.94 8.89
CA ALA A 109 -0.77 -2.74 9.47
C ALA A 109 -1.10 -2.66 10.98
N SER A 110 -0.11 -2.28 11.80
CA SER A 110 -0.40 -1.87 13.18
C SER A 110 -1.29 -0.61 13.18
N HIS A 111 -1.82 -0.23 14.35
CA HIS A 111 -2.63 0.99 14.43
C HIS A 111 -1.79 2.23 14.08
N GLU A 112 -0.56 2.29 14.57
CA GLU A 112 0.40 3.34 14.30
C GLU A 112 0.76 3.39 12.81
N GLN A 113 1.03 2.24 12.19
CA GLN A 113 1.33 2.14 10.76
C GLN A 113 0.14 2.57 9.90
N ALA A 114 -1.07 2.15 10.26
CA ALA A 114 -2.29 2.56 9.55
C ALA A 114 -2.50 4.08 9.63
N CYS A 115 -2.34 4.66 10.82
CA CYS A 115 -2.38 6.12 11.01
C CYS A 115 -1.27 6.84 10.22
N ALA A 116 -0.06 6.29 10.18
CA ALA A 116 1.06 6.86 9.45
C ALA A 116 0.87 6.79 7.91
N ILE A 117 0.20 5.76 7.39
CA ILE A 117 -0.21 5.71 5.97
C ILE A 117 -1.19 6.84 5.67
N MET A 118 -2.15 7.11 6.55
CA MET A 118 -3.09 8.22 6.33
C MET A 118 -2.41 9.59 6.47
N ASP A 119 -1.49 9.76 7.43
CA ASP A 119 -0.64 10.96 7.56
C ASP A 119 0.17 11.19 6.26
N LEU A 120 0.72 10.13 5.65
CA LEU A 120 1.42 10.23 4.36
C LEU A 120 0.49 10.66 3.23
N ILE A 121 -0.71 10.08 3.12
CA ILE A 121 -1.68 10.44 2.08
C ILE A 121 -2.11 11.90 2.22
N GLU A 122 -2.31 12.40 3.44
CA GLU A 122 -2.62 13.81 3.69
C GLU A 122 -1.42 14.72 3.38
N GLY A 123 -0.21 14.32 3.80
CA GLY A 123 1.02 15.10 3.62
C GLY A 123 1.54 15.15 2.17
N ARG A 124 1.25 14.13 1.36
CA ARG A 124 1.65 14.00 -0.05
C ARG A 124 0.43 13.90 -0.98
N TRP A 125 -0.60 14.68 -0.67
CA TRP A 125 -1.89 14.62 -1.36
C TRP A 125 -1.78 14.90 -2.86
N GLU A 126 -0.96 15.88 -3.25
CA GLU A 126 -0.82 16.26 -4.66
C GLU A 126 -0.15 15.13 -5.47
N GLU A 127 0.84 14.47 -4.89
CA GLU A 127 1.57 13.36 -5.49
C GLU A 127 0.73 12.08 -5.59
N LEU A 128 -0.01 11.74 -4.53
CA LEU A 128 -0.71 10.45 -4.42
C LEU A 128 -2.16 10.50 -4.91
N VAL A 129 -2.79 11.68 -4.88
CA VAL A 129 -4.18 11.91 -5.34
C VAL A 129 -4.20 12.88 -6.51
N GLY A 130 -3.65 14.08 -6.32
CA GLY A 130 -3.73 15.15 -7.32
C GLY A 130 -5.18 15.57 -7.60
N GLU A 131 -5.54 15.66 -8.88
CA GLU A 131 -6.88 16.03 -9.36
C GLU A 131 -7.75 14.83 -9.78
N MET A 132 -7.27 13.60 -9.52
CA MET A 132 -8.06 12.40 -9.70
C MET A 132 -7.60 11.28 -8.75
N PRO A 133 -8.42 10.89 -7.76
CA PRO A 133 -8.09 9.76 -6.91
C PRO A 133 -8.10 8.44 -7.69
N MET A 134 -7.21 7.50 -7.42
CA MET A 134 -5.96 7.61 -6.67
C MET A 134 -4.83 7.09 -7.57
N LYS A 135 -3.60 7.56 -7.39
CA LYS A 135 -2.45 6.97 -8.10
C LYS A 135 -2.36 5.48 -7.79
N ILE A 136 -2.16 4.64 -8.79
CA ILE A 136 -1.96 3.20 -8.58
C ILE A 136 -0.63 2.92 -7.89
N CYS A 137 0.39 3.66 -8.28
CA CYS A 137 1.70 3.68 -7.65
C CYS A 137 2.35 5.06 -7.78
N TYR A 138 3.37 5.31 -6.97
CA TYR A 138 4.16 6.54 -7.04
C TYR A 138 5.64 6.27 -6.71
N PRO A 139 6.60 6.91 -7.43
CA PRO A 139 6.41 7.66 -8.67
C PRO A 139 6.29 6.73 -9.90
N ALA A 140 6.06 7.33 -11.07
CA ALA A 140 6.25 6.64 -12.35
C ALA A 140 7.75 6.39 -12.61
N ILE A 141 8.06 5.26 -13.22
CA ILE A 141 9.39 4.97 -13.75
C ILE A 141 9.57 5.65 -15.11
N GLU A 142 10.75 6.24 -15.35
CA GLU A 142 11.02 7.10 -16.50
C GLU A 142 12.33 6.69 -17.21
N ASN A 143 12.54 7.22 -18.43
CA ASN A 143 13.81 7.11 -19.17
C ASN A 143 14.39 5.68 -19.24
N HIS A 144 15.62 5.49 -18.78
CA HIS A 144 16.32 4.21 -18.81
C HIS A 144 15.63 3.14 -17.94
N GLU A 145 15.11 3.53 -16.78
CA GLU A 145 14.39 2.62 -15.90
C GLU A 145 13.13 2.09 -16.58
N TRP A 146 12.36 2.96 -17.26
CA TRP A 146 11.20 2.52 -18.03
C TRP A 146 11.57 1.51 -19.12
N ARG A 147 12.64 1.76 -19.89
CA ARG A 147 13.09 0.83 -20.95
C ARG A 147 13.43 -0.55 -20.39
N ILE A 148 14.18 -0.58 -19.28
CA ILE A 148 14.67 -1.82 -18.67
C ILE A 148 13.54 -2.57 -17.94
N VAL A 149 12.81 -1.88 -17.05
CA VAL A 149 11.83 -2.52 -16.16
C VAL A 149 10.58 -2.94 -16.91
N THR A 150 10.14 -2.17 -17.90
CA THR A 150 8.92 -2.48 -18.67
C THR A 150 9.17 -3.22 -19.97
N GLY A 151 10.42 -3.31 -20.43
CA GLY A 151 10.73 -3.80 -21.77
C GLY A 151 10.19 -2.88 -22.88
N CYS A 152 10.23 -1.56 -22.65
CA CYS A 152 9.68 -0.54 -23.54
C CYS A 152 8.16 -0.66 -23.80
N ASP A 153 7.36 -1.07 -22.80
CA ASP A 153 5.91 -1.26 -22.94
C ASP A 153 5.19 0.06 -23.27
N PRO A 154 4.63 0.22 -24.50
CA PRO A 154 4.05 1.47 -24.97
C PRO A 154 2.73 1.84 -24.29
N LYS A 155 2.10 0.92 -23.53
CA LYS A 155 0.90 1.19 -22.74
C LYS A 155 1.25 1.80 -21.38
N ASN A 156 2.42 1.47 -20.83
CA ASN A 156 2.89 1.90 -19.52
C ASN A 156 3.89 3.05 -19.61
N THR A 157 3.61 4.06 -20.44
CA THR A 157 4.43 5.27 -20.53
C THR A 157 4.40 6.07 -19.23
N ARG A 158 5.29 7.07 -19.11
CA ARG A 158 5.38 7.99 -17.97
C ARG A 158 3.99 8.49 -17.52
N TRP A 159 3.66 8.28 -16.24
CA TRP A 159 2.38 8.68 -15.60
C TRP A 159 1.15 8.16 -16.35
N SER A 160 1.20 6.92 -16.83
CA SER A 160 0.11 6.31 -17.61
C SER A 160 -0.15 4.88 -17.19
N TYR A 161 -1.43 4.48 -17.25
CA TYR A 161 -1.89 3.12 -16.97
C TYR A 161 -1.32 2.59 -15.64
N HIS A 162 -0.55 1.49 -15.63
CA HIS A 162 0.04 0.97 -14.39
C HIS A 162 1.27 1.76 -13.91
N ASN A 163 1.89 2.55 -14.77
CA ASN A 163 3.08 3.34 -14.47
C ASN A 163 2.72 4.73 -13.97
N GLY A 164 2.12 4.80 -12.77
CA GLY A 164 1.74 6.05 -12.12
C GLY A 164 0.47 6.70 -12.65
N GLY A 165 -0.42 5.95 -13.31
CA GLY A 165 -1.77 6.43 -13.66
C GLY A 165 -2.65 6.63 -12.42
N SER A 166 -3.66 7.49 -12.53
CA SER A 166 -4.72 7.66 -11.54
C SER A 166 -5.91 6.75 -11.88
N TRP A 167 -6.33 5.92 -10.93
CA TRP A 167 -7.35 4.88 -11.13
C TRP A 167 -8.58 5.14 -10.26
N PRO A 168 -9.72 5.55 -10.84
CA PRO A 168 -10.95 5.84 -10.10
C PRO A 168 -11.48 4.66 -9.28
N VAL A 169 -11.26 3.43 -9.74
CA VAL A 169 -11.65 2.22 -9.00
C VAL A 169 -11.00 2.15 -7.62
N LEU A 170 -9.84 2.77 -7.38
CA LEU A 170 -9.19 2.75 -6.06
C LEU A 170 -9.89 3.65 -5.02
N LEU A 171 -10.86 4.46 -5.44
CA LEU A 171 -11.60 5.36 -4.56
C LEU A 171 -12.31 4.62 -3.42
N TRP A 172 -12.88 3.44 -3.66
CA TRP A 172 -13.54 2.68 -2.59
C TRP A 172 -12.54 2.10 -1.59
N MET A 173 -11.34 1.71 -2.04
CA MET A 173 -10.29 1.18 -1.17
C MET A 173 -9.78 2.24 -0.19
N VAL A 174 -9.45 3.44 -0.70
CA VAL A 174 -9.05 4.56 0.17
C VAL A 174 -10.21 4.99 1.08
N THR A 175 -11.46 4.91 0.62
CA THR A 175 -12.63 5.22 1.44
C THR A 175 -12.77 4.24 2.61
N ALA A 176 -12.72 2.93 2.34
CA ALA A 176 -12.77 1.92 3.38
C ALA A 176 -11.60 2.06 4.38
N ALA A 177 -10.37 2.28 3.89
CA ALA A 177 -9.21 2.49 4.74
C ALA A 177 -9.33 3.77 5.60
N SER A 178 -9.88 4.83 5.03
CA SER A 178 -10.17 6.09 5.74
C SER A 178 -11.19 5.91 6.85
N ILE A 179 -12.26 5.15 6.60
CA ILE A 179 -13.28 4.86 7.63
C ILE A 179 -12.66 4.00 8.74
N LYS A 180 -11.92 2.93 8.37
CA LYS A 180 -11.28 2.02 9.34
C LYS A 180 -10.28 2.72 10.27
N THR A 181 -9.64 3.78 9.77
CA THR A 181 -8.68 4.58 10.54
C THR A 181 -9.30 5.79 11.24
N GLY A 182 -10.62 5.96 11.16
CA GLY A 182 -11.32 7.09 11.78
C GLY A 182 -11.05 8.44 11.10
N ARG A 183 -10.69 8.45 9.82
CA ARG A 183 -10.36 9.64 9.02
C ARG A 183 -11.28 9.85 7.79
N PRO A 184 -12.61 9.89 7.96
CA PRO A 184 -13.56 9.99 6.85
C PRO A 184 -13.42 11.28 6.01
N GLN A 185 -12.75 12.32 6.52
CA GLN A 185 -12.49 13.55 5.76
C GLN A 185 -11.63 13.32 4.52
N ILE A 186 -10.70 12.35 4.57
CA ILE A 186 -9.84 11.96 3.43
C ILE A 186 -10.72 11.39 2.31
N ALA A 187 -11.63 10.49 2.66
CA ALA A 187 -12.60 9.90 1.73
C ALA A 187 -13.52 10.96 1.12
N ARG A 188 -14.09 11.86 1.94
CA ARG A 188 -14.95 12.96 1.46
C ARG A 188 -14.24 13.81 0.41
N ARG A 189 -13.02 14.28 0.72
CA ARG A 189 -12.22 15.09 -0.21
C ARG A 189 -11.92 14.35 -1.52
N ALA A 190 -11.58 13.06 -1.45
CA ALA A 190 -11.33 12.26 -2.65
C ALA A 190 -12.61 12.09 -3.50
N ILE A 191 -13.75 11.82 -2.86
CA ILE A 191 -15.06 11.70 -3.52
C ILE A 191 -15.44 13.02 -4.20
N ASP A 192 -15.28 14.16 -3.54
CA ASP A 192 -15.59 15.49 -4.11
C ASP A 192 -14.78 15.75 -5.40
N ILE A 193 -13.49 15.40 -5.39
CA ILE A 193 -12.62 15.49 -6.59
C ILE A 193 -13.16 14.59 -7.70
N ALA A 194 -13.49 13.33 -7.40
CA ALA A 194 -14.01 12.39 -8.38
C ALA A 194 -15.36 12.83 -8.98
N GLU A 195 -16.29 13.29 -8.13
CA GLU A 195 -17.64 13.76 -8.53
C GLU A 195 -17.58 14.96 -9.47
N SER A 196 -16.56 15.82 -9.33
CA SER A 196 -16.41 16.99 -10.19
C SER A 196 -16.20 16.66 -11.67
N ARG A 197 -15.73 15.43 -11.99
CA ARG A 197 -15.24 15.04 -13.32
C ARG A 197 -15.70 13.68 -13.85
N LEU A 198 -15.79 12.63 -13.03
CA LEU A 198 -16.01 11.25 -13.53
C LEU A 198 -17.24 11.11 -14.44
N GLY A 199 -18.37 11.71 -14.04
CA GLY A 199 -19.60 11.69 -14.84
C GLY A 199 -19.48 12.48 -16.15
N LYS A 200 -18.75 13.61 -16.14
CA LYS A 200 -18.54 14.45 -17.33
C LYS A 200 -17.60 13.79 -18.35
N ASP A 201 -16.59 13.08 -17.85
CA ASP A 201 -15.57 12.42 -18.67
C ASP A 201 -16.05 11.06 -19.23
N GLY A 202 -17.24 10.61 -18.86
CA GLY A 202 -17.85 9.36 -19.33
C GLY A 202 -17.26 8.12 -18.66
N TRP A 203 -16.98 8.20 -17.36
CA TRP A 203 -16.52 7.09 -16.50
C TRP A 203 -15.32 6.33 -17.09
N PRO A 204 -14.18 7.01 -17.34
CA PRO A 204 -13.02 6.37 -17.92
C PRO A 204 -12.39 5.33 -16.98
N GLU A 205 -11.66 4.39 -17.57
CA GLU A 205 -10.94 3.32 -16.89
C GLU A 205 -9.81 3.86 -16.00
N TYR A 206 -9.04 4.84 -16.48
CA TYR A 206 -7.93 5.46 -15.78
C TYR A 206 -7.64 6.87 -16.34
N TYR A 207 -6.80 7.63 -15.63
CA TYR A 207 -6.32 8.96 -15.99
C TYR A 207 -4.79 9.01 -15.99
N ASP A 208 -4.24 9.86 -16.85
CA ASP A 208 -2.82 10.05 -17.07
C ASP A 208 -2.32 11.41 -16.56
N GLY A 209 -1.00 11.48 -16.39
CA GLY A 209 -0.26 12.67 -15.95
C GLY A 209 -0.04 12.71 -14.44
N LYS A 210 0.96 13.50 -14.02
CA LYS A 210 1.36 13.65 -12.62
C LYS A 210 0.17 13.91 -11.69
N LEU A 211 -0.76 14.76 -12.13
CA LEU A 211 -1.95 15.12 -11.36
C LEU A 211 -3.21 14.35 -11.74
N GLY A 212 -3.15 13.40 -12.69
CA GLY A 212 -4.35 12.72 -13.22
C GLY A 212 -5.28 13.64 -14.01
N ARG A 213 -4.72 14.68 -14.64
CA ARG A 213 -5.49 15.71 -15.36
C ARG A 213 -6.12 15.20 -16.65
N TYR A 214 -5.47 14.27 -17.33
CA TYR A 214 -5.84 13.84 -18.67
C TYR A 214 -6.56 12.49 -18.60
N ILE A 215 -7.61 12.28 -19.40
CA ILE A 215 -8.18 10.95 -19.57
C ILE A 215 -7.09 10.02 -20.11
N GLY A 216 -7.02 8.79 -19.59
CA GLY A 216 -5.96 7.85 -19.92
C GLY A 216 -5.83 7.62 -21.42
N LYS A 217 -4.58 7.53 -21.91
CA LYS A 217 -4.24 7.44 -23.34
C LYS A 217 -5.02 6.38 -24.11
N GLN A 218 -5.34 5.26 -23.47
CA GLN A 218 -6.14 4.16 -24.03
C GLN A 218 -7.30 3.79 -23.10
N ALA A 219 -7.77 4.72 -22.26
CA ALA A 219 -8.82 4.44 -21.30
C ALA A 219 -10.15 4.16 -21.99
N ARG A 220 -10.79 3.05 -21.62
CA ARG A 220 -12.16 2.76 -22.03
C ARG A 220 -13.13 3.64 -21.24
N LYS A 221 -14.19 4.11 -21.90
CA LYS A 221 -15.32 4.79 -21.24
C LYS A 221 -16.30 3.79 -20.65
N ASN A 222 -17.13 4.25 -19.72
CA ASN A 222 -18.14 3.43 -19.03
C ASN A 222 -17.55 2.18 -18.40
N GLN A 223 -16.35 2.31 -17.84
CA GLN A 223 -15.66 1.19 -17.24
C GLN A 223 -16.37 0.80 -15.94
N THR A 224 -16.87 -0.45 -15.89
CA THR A 224 -17.75 -0.94 -14.82
C THR A 224 -17.19 -0.71 -13.42
N TRP A 225 -15.90 -1.00 -13.20
CA TRP A 225 -15.29 -0.85 -11.88
C TRP A 225 -15.02 0.61 -11.47
N SER A 226 -14.98 1.56 -12.42
CA SER A 226 -14.80 2.98 -12.12
C SER A 226 -16.11 3.54 -11.57
N ILE A 227 -17.23 3.10 -12.17
CA ILE A 227 -18.59 3.39 -11.70
C ILE A 227 -18.83 2.71 -10.36
N ALA A 228 -18.60 1.39 -10.27
CA ALA A 228 -18.86 0.63 -9.05
C ALA A 228 -17.99 1.09 -7.88
N GLY A 229 -16.71 1.41 -8.12
CA GLY A 229 -15.82 1.94 -7.09
C GLY A 229 -16.30 3.27 -6.51
N TYR A 230 -16.82 4.16 -7.35
CA TYR A 230 -17.46 5.39 -6.87
C TYR A 230 -18.72 5.11 -6.03
N LEU A 231 -19.61 4.25 -6.51
CA LEU A 231 -20.85 3.91 -5.79
C LEU A 231 -20.56 3.26 -4.44
N VAL A 232 -19.62 2.30 -4.38
CA VAL A 232 -19.22 1.64 -3.13
C VAL A 232 -18.62 2.65 -2.15
N ALA A 233 -17.78 3.58 -2.63
CA ALA A 233 -17.24 4.64 -1.79
C ALA A 233 -18.35 5.50 -1.16
N LYS A 234 -19.35 5.91 -1.95
CA LYS A 234 -20.51 6.68 -1.45
C LYS A 234 -21.31 5.89 -0.41
N MET A 235 -21.68 4.64 -0.73
CA MET A 235 -22.46 3.79 0.17
C MET A 235 -21.73 3.54 1.50
N MET A 236 -20.42 3.31 1.47
CA MET A 236 -19.63 3.14 2.70
C MET A 236 -19.53 4.42 3.53
N LEU A 237 -19.52 5.59 2.90
CA LEU A 237 -19.45 6.86 3.61
C LEU A 237 -20.81 7.24 4.22
N GLU A 238 -21.91 6.90 3.54
CA GLU A 238 -23.28 7.07 4.02
C GLU A 238 -23.59 6.14 5.19
N ASP A 239 -23.14 4.88 5.11
CA ASP A 239 -23.27 3.90 6.17
C ASP A 239 -21.93 3.17 6.44
N PRO A 240 -21.13 3.68 7.40
CA PRO A 240 -19.86 3.09 7.81
C PRO A 240 -19.96 1.67 8.38
N SER A 241 -21.15 1.20 8.77
CA SER A 241 -21.33 -0.16 9.29
C SER A 241 -21.00 -1.24 8.23
N ASN A 242 -21.08 -0.87 6.95
CA ASN A 242 -20.70 -1.71 5.81
C ASN A 242 -19.21 -2.06 5.76
N LEU A 243 -18.35 -1.35 6.49
CA LEU A 243 -16.91 -1.61 6.53
C LEU A 243 -16.61 -3.06 6.97
N GLY A 244 -17.41 -3.61 7.89
CA GLY A 244 -17.22 -4.98 8.41
C GLY A 244 -17.28 -6.07 7.34
N MET A 245 -17.84 -5.79 6.16
CA MET A 245 -17.84 -6.74 5.03
C MET A 245 -16.46 -6.93 4.39
N ILE A 246 -15.56 -5.94 4.51
CA ILE A 246 -14.27 -5.92 3.81
C ILE A 246 -13.06 -5.70 4.73
N SER A 247 -13.28 -5.47 6.02
CA SER A 247 -12.22 -5.31 7.01
C SER A 247 -12.20 -6.42 8.04
N LEU A 248 -11.01 -6.71 8.56
CA LEU A 248 -10.81 -7.54 9.74
C LEU A 248 -10.29 -6.66 10.88
N GLU A 249 -10.66 -6.99 12.12
CA GLU A 249 -10.10 -6.37 13.31
C GLU A 249 -8.72 -6.93 13.65
N GLN A 250 -7.94 -6.19 14.43
CA GLN A 250 -6.64 -6.67 14.90
C GLN A 250 -6.83 -7.89 15.80
N ASP A 251 -6.05 -8.93 15.52
CA ASP A 251 -6.06 -10.13 16.32
C ASP A 251 -5.42 -9.86 17.70
N LYS A 252 -6.21 -9.97 18.76
CA LYS A 252 -5.76 -9.68 20.14
C LYS A 252 -4.60 -10.59 20.58
N GLN A 253 -4.46 -11.76 19.94
CA GLN A 253 -3.42 -12.74 20.24
C GLN A 253 -2.07 -12.46 19.56
N MET A 254 -2.02 -11.55 18.59
CA MET A 254 -0.78 -11.18 17.89
C MET A 254 0.09 -10.15 18.64
N LYS A 255 -0.18 -9.89 19.92
CA LYS A 255 0.74 -9.12 20.77
C LYS A 255 2.03 -9.91 20.93
N HIS A 256 3.12 -9.41 20.36
CA HIS A 256 4.45 -9.99 20.49
C HIS A 256 4.83 -10.10 21.97
N VAL A 257 4.83 -11.32 22.51
CA VAL A 257 5.61 -11.65 23.70
C VAL A 257 7.05 -11.79 23.21
N PHE A 258 7.86 -10.75 23.41
CA PHE A 258 9.31 -10.90 23.33
C PHE A 258 9.74 -11.91 24.41
N LYS A 259 9.87 -13.19 24.07
CA LYS A 259 10.71 -14.08 24.87
C LYS A 259 12.15 -13.68 24.58
N ARG A 260 12.75 -12.92 25.51
CA ARG A 260 14.19 -12.69 25.55
C ARG A 260 14.88 -14.03 25.31
N CYS A 261 15.73 -14.08 24.28
CA CYS A 261 16.60 -15.22 24.05
C CYS A 261 17.49 -15.35 25.29
N SER A 262 17.31 -16.41 26.06
CA SER A 262 18.20 -16.75 27.16
C SER A 262 19.59 -16.96 26.58
N SER A 263 20.53 -16.11 26.97
CA SER A 263 21.96 -16.28 26.73
C SER A 263 22.38 -17.66 27.22
N TRP A 264 22.91 -18.48 26.33
CA TRP A 264 23.56 -19.73 26.69
C TRP A 264 24.89 -19.38 27.37
N THR A 265 24.98 -19.63 28.67
CA THR A 265 26.25 -19.74 29.39
C THR A 265 26.74 -21.19 29.30
N CYS A 266 27.81 -21.41 28.54
CA CYS A 266 28.84 -22.41 28.81
C CYS A 266 30.19 -21.79 28.43
#